data_AF-A0A382TTJ1-F1
#
_entry.id   AF-A0A382TTJ1-F1
#
_cell.length_a   1.000
_cell.length_b   1.000
_cell.length_c   1.000
_cell.angle_alpha   90.00
_cell.angle_beta   90.00
_cell.angle_gamma   90.00
#
_symmetry.space_group_name_H-M   'P 1'
#
loop_
_entity.id
_entity.type
_entity.pdbx_description
1 polymer ?
#
loop_
_entity_poly.entity_id
_entity_poly.type
_entity_poly.pdbx_seq_one_letter_code
_entity_poly.pdbx_strand_id
1 'polypeptide(L)'
;MDRSINFYNGILGMEIVERKTSPRGSKLVFLRFPDTNCELELCSFPDSGSIEVPEDLVHLAFQVEDLDQCMSKLKEKGVPITEGPIETGSGTRFIFTEDPDKYEIELMQYSKK
;
A
#
# COMPACT_ATOMS: atom_id res chain seq x y z
N MET A 1 0.70 0.68 12.88
CA MET A 1 0.52 2.10 12.49
C MET A 1 1.79 2.68 11.85
N ASP A 2 2.86 3.00 12.60
CA ASP A 2 4.03 3.67 12.00
C ASP A 2 4.69 2.87 10.86
N ARG A 3 4.75 1.53 11.00
CA ARG A 3 5.22 0.64 9.92
C ARG A 3 4.38 0.82 8.64
N SER A 4 3.06 0.77 8.78
CA SER A 4 2.09 0.92 7.68
C SER A 4 2.20 2.33 7.06
N ILE A 5 2.32 3.38 7.87
CA ILE A 5 2.56 4.76 7.36
C ILE A 5 3.85 4.81 6.53
N ASN A 6 4.95 4.25 7.01
CA ASN A 6 6.21 4.25 6.26
C ASN A 6 6.09 3.52 4.92
N PHE A 7 5.27 2.48 4.84
CA PHE A 7 4.98 1.78 3.59
C PHE A 7 4.16 2.67 2.64
N TYR A 8 2.94 3.06 3.05
CA TYR A 8 2.02 3.79 2.17
C TYR A 8 2.51 5.21 1.83
N ASN A 9 3.10 5.94 2.78
CA ASN A 9 3.66 7.28 2.53
C ASN A 9 5.08 7.23 1.99
N GLY A 10 5.98 6.48 2.63
CA GLY A 10 7.41 6.51 2.28
C GLY A 10 7.76 5.76 1.00
N ILE A 11 7.09 4.62 0.73
CA ILE A 11 7.38 3.79 -0.44
C ILE A 11 6.45 4.17 -1.59
N LEU A 12 5.13 4.12 -1.35
CA LEU A 12 4.14 4.36 -2.42
C LEU A 12 3.93 5.84 -2.71
N GLY A 13 4.31 6.75 -1.81
CA GLY A 13 4.17 8.19 -2.03
C GLY A 13 2.79 8.76 -1.72
N MET A 14 1.94 8.05 -0.97
CA MET A 14 0.66 8.58 -0.52
C MET A 14 0.86 9.69 0.51
N GLU A 15 0.05 10.73 0.50
CA GLU A 15 0.09 11.83 1.46
C GLU A 15 -0.83 11.56 2.65
N ILE A 16 -0.41 11.98 3.85
CA ILE A 16 -1.24 11.91 5.04
C ILE A 16 -2.24 13.07 5.01
N VAL A 17 -3.53 12.75 4.94
CA VAL A 17 -4.62 13.72 4.92
C VAL A 17 -5.01 14.13 6.33
N GLU A 18 -5.23 13.15 7.21
CA GLU A 18 -5.73 13.39 8.57
C GLU A 18 -5.20 12.31 9.53
N ARG A 19 -5.03 12.70 10.80
CA ARG A 19 -4.89 11.77 11.92
C ARG A 19 -5.95 12.06 12.97
N LYS A 20 -6.70 11.04 13.39
CA LYS A 20 -7.74 11.19 14.42
C LYS A 20 -7.79 10.01 15.38
N THR A 21 -8.42 10.22 16.53
CA THR A 21 -8.78 9.13 17.46
C THR A 21 -10.29 8.97 17.46
N SER A 22 -10.79 7.75 17.21
CA SER A 22 -12.22 7.47 17.20
C SER A 22 -12.80 7.56 18.62
N PRO A 23 -14.12 7.74 18.78
CA PRO A 23 -14.78 7.68 20.09
C PRO A 23 -14.57 6.36 20.83
N ARG A 24 -14.23 5.29 20.10
CA ARG A 24 -13.91 3.97 20.65
C ARG A 24 -12.45 3.80 21.05
N GLY A 25 -11.60 4.81 20.84
CA GLY A 25 -10.17 4.80 21.19
C GLY A 25 -9.24 4.35 20.06
N SER A 26 -9.75 4.00 18.88
CA SER A 26 -8.93 3.61 17.72
C SER A 26 -8.13 4.79 17.18
N LYS A 27 -6.87 4.56 16.82
CA LYS A 27 -6.02 5.52 16.09
C LYS A 27 -6.24 5.34 14.61
N LEU A 28 -6.67 6.41 13.93
CA LEU A 28 -7.01 6.42 12.52
C LEU A 28 -6.05 7.35 11.77
N VAL A 29 -5.57 6.91 10.61
CA VAL A 29 -4.76 7.72 9.70
C VAL A 29 -5.31 7.57 8.29
N PHE A 30 -5.61 8.70 7.67
CA PHE A 30 -6.16 8.76 6.30
C PHE A 30 -5.03 9.13 5.36
N LEU A 31 -4.82 8.33 4.32
CA LEU A 31 -3.83 8.57 3.28
C LEU A 31 -4.48 8.56 1.90
N ARG A 32 -3.90 9.30 0.94
CA ARG A 32 -4.34 9.26 -0.46
C ARG A 32 -3.18 9.51 -1.42
N PHE A 33 -3.32 9.12 -2.68
CA PHE A 33 -2.40 9.58 -3.71
C PHE A 33 -2.66 11.06 -4.05
N PRO A 34 -1.61 11.81 -4.42
CA PRO A 34 -1.79 13.13 -5.03
C PRO A 34 -2.81 13.04 -6.16
N ASP A 35 -3.69 14.04 -6.26
CA ASP A 35 -4.74 14.13 -7.29
C ASP A 35 -5.89 13.10 -7.21
N THR A 36 -5.99 12.35 -6.12
CA THR A 36 -7.14 11.45 -5.87
C THR A 36 -8.04 11.96 -4.74
N ASN A 37 -9.32 11.62 -4.81
CA ASN A 37 -10.30 11.83 -3.72
C ASN A 37 -10.64 10.52 -2.99
N CYS A 38 -9.91 9.44 -3.29
CA CYS A 38 -10.07 8.16 -2.60
C CYS A 38 -9.06 8.08 -1.46
N GLU A 39 -9.53 7.79 -0.26
CA GLU A 39 -8.69 7.70 0.94
C GLU A 39 -8.58 6.25 1.40
N LEU A 40 -7.36 5.84 1.75
CA LEU A 40 -7.08 4.65 2.55
C LEU A 40 -7.13 5.03 4.03
N GLU A 41 -8.06 4.44 4.77
CA GLU A 41 -8.11 4.57 6.23
C GLU A 41 -7.33 3.42 6.88
N LEU A 42 -6.22 3.75 7.53
CA LEU A 42 -5.54 2.84 8.44
C LEU A 42 -6.18 2.96 9.82
N CYS A 43 -6.67 1.84 10.36
CA CYS A 43 -7.27 1.78 11.69
C CYS A 43 -6.43 0.87 12.61
N SER A 44 -5.97 1.42 13.73
CA SER A 44 -5.29 0.66 14.78
C SER A 44 -6.07 0.77 16.07
N PHE A 45 -6.45 -0.37 16.64
CA PHE A 45 -7.07 -0.45 17.95
C PHE A 45 -6.15 -1.27 18.86
N PRO A 46 -5.51 -0.67 19.89
CA PRO A 46 -4.50 -1.37 20.70
C PRO A 46 -4.99 -2.70 21.31
N ASP A 47 -6.28 -2.80 21.64
CA ASP A 47 -6.86 -3.97 22.28
C ASP A 47 -7.41 -5.02 21.27
N SER A 48 -7.19 -4.87 19.95
CA SER A 48 -7.73 -5.79 18.94
C SER A 48 -6.95 -7.11 18.83
N GLY A 49 -5.79 -7.25 19.46
CA GLY A 49 -4.90 -8.40 19.28
C GLY A 49 -4.09 -8.33 17.98
N SER A 50 -3.49 -9.47 17.59
CA SER A 50 -2.69 -9.59 16.37
C SER A 50 -3.56 -9.53 15.12
N ILE A 51 -3.03 -8.90 14.06
CA ILE A 51 -3.65 -8.92 12.73
C ILE A 51 -3.31 -10.25 12.07
N GLU A 52 -4.34 -10.96 11.58
CA GLU A 52 -4.19 -12.16 10.77
C GLU A 52 -4.89 -11.90 9.42
N VAL A 53 -4.11 -11.74 8.35
CA VAL A 53 -4.62 -11.56 6.99
C VAL A 53 -4.52 -12.89 6.26
N PRO A 54 -5.64 -13.45 5.75
CA PRO A 54 -5.59 -14.68 4.97
C PRO A 54 -4.93 -14.43 3.60
N GLU A 55 -4.08 -15.35 3.18
CA GLU A 55 -3.46 -15.35 1.84
C GLU A 55 -4.53 -15.44 0.73
N ASP A 56 -4.29 -14.78 -0.41
CA ASP A 56 -5.06 -14.88 -1.67
C ASP A 56 -6.57 -14.63 -1.61
N LEU A 57 -7.10 -14.08 -0.50
CA LEU A 57 -8.55 -13.84 -0.39
C LEU A 57 -8.95 -12.44 -0.88
N VAL A 58 -8.13 -11.42 -0.60
CA VAL A 58 -8.37 -10.01 -0.92
C VAL A 58 -7.03 -9.26 -1.01
N HIS A 59 -6.77 -8.56 -2.11
CA HIS A 59 -5.66 -7.62 -2.23
C HIS A 59 -6.13 -6.18 -2.51
N LEU A 60 -5.24 -5.23 -2.28
CA LEU A 60 -5.42 -3.83 -2.67
C LEU A 60 -4.54 -3.53 -3.88
N ALA A 61 -5.15 -3.05 -4.97
CA ALA A 61 -4.43 -2.65 -6.17
C ALA A 61 -4.29 -1.13 -6.24
N PHE A 62 -3.07 -0.65 -6.49
CA PHE A 62 -2.77 0.76 -6.62
C PHE A 62 -2.05 1.04 -7.94
N GLN A 63 -2.57 2.02 -8.68
CA GLN A 63 -1.85 2.60 -9.79
C GLN A 63 -0.72 3.50 -9.26
N VAL A 64 0.49 3.28 -9.75
CA VAL A 64 1.67 4.12 -9.48
C VAL A 64 2.18 4.76 -10.77
N GLU A 65 2.82 5.92 -10.64
CA GLU A 65 3.40 6.64 -11.78
C GLU A 65 4.68 5.98 -12.32
N ASP A 66 5.50 5.44 -11.41
CA ASP A 66 6.80 4.83 -11.70
C ASP A 66 7.00 3.55 -10.86
N LEU A 67 6.70 2.40 -11.49
CA LEU A 67 6.82 1.09 -10.89
C LEU A 67 8.27 0.75 -10.55
N ASP A 68 9.22 1.18 -11.38
CA ASP A 68 10.65 0.90 -11.17
C ASP A 68 11.18 1.66 -9.94
N GLN A 69 10.73 2.90 -9.73
CA GLN A 69 11.01 3.64 -8.50
C GLN A 69 10.41 2.95 -7.26
N CYS A 70 9.15 2.51 -7.33
CA CYS A 70 8.52 1.77 -6.22
C CYS A 70 9.27 0.48 -5.89
N MET A 71 9.63 -0.33 -6.90
CA MET A 71 10.43 -1.55 -6.71
C MET A 71 11.79 -1.26 -6.07
N SER A 72 12.45 -0.17 -6.48
CA SER A 72 13.73 0.26 -5.89
C SER A 72 13.58 0.58 -4.40
N LYS A 73 12.55 1.36 -4.02
CA LYS A 73 12.25 1.70 -2.63
C LYS A 73 11.87 0.47 -1.80
N LEU A 74 11.06 -0.45 -2.34
CA LEU A 74 10.72 -1.72 -1.68
C LEU A 74 12.00 -2.49 -1.34
N LYS A 75 12.91 -2.64 -2.31
CA LYS A 75 14.20 -3.31 -2.11
C LYS A 75 15.07 -2.62 -1.07
N GLU A 76 15.16 -1.29 -1.08
CA GLU A 76 15.92 -0.52 -0.08
C GLU A 76 15.37 -0.75 1.34
N LYS A 77 14.04 -0.82 1.47
CA LYS A 77 13.36 -1.04 2.76
C LYS A 77 13.26 -2.52 3.15
N GLY A 78 13.81 -3.43 2.34
CA GLY A 78 13.78 -4.87 2.60
C GLY A 78 12.37 -5.49 2.52
N VAL A 79 11.45 -4.86 1.79
CA VAL A 79 10.11 -5.38 1.54
C VAL A 79 10.15 -6.30 0.32
N PRO A 80 9.69 -7.56 0.42
CA PRO A 80 9.77 -8.51 -0.67
C PRO A 80 8.74 -8.21 -1.76
N ILE A 81 9.15 -8.40 -3.02
CA ILE A 81 8.22 -8.54 -4.14
C ILE A 81 7.85 -10.02 -4.20
N THR A 82 6.57 -10.34 -4.02
CA THR A 82 6.06 -11.72 -3.96
C THR A 82 5.85 -12.30 -5.34
N GLU A 83 5.44 -11.47 -6.32
CA GLU A 83 5.27 -11.87 -7.71
C GLU A 83 5.59 -10.73 -8.69
N GLY A 84 6.11 -11.08 -9.86
CA GLY A 84 6.44 -10.16 -10.96
C GLY A 84 7.91 -9.70 -10.99
N PRO A 85 8.23 -8.65 -11.77
CA PRO A 85 7.31 -7.84 -12.59
C PRO A 85 6.72 -8.63 -13.77
N ILE A 86 5.43 -8.41 -14.03
CA ILE A 86 4.69 -8.93 -15.18
C ILE A 86 4.38 -7.75 -16.11
N GLU A 87 4.51 -7.98 -17.42
CA GLU A 87 4.10 -7.04 -18.45
C GLU A 87 3.03 -7.68 -19.35
N THR A 88 1.90 -7.01 -19.51
CA THR A 88 0.82 -7.46 -20.38
C THR A 88 1.06 -7.05 -21.83
N GLY A 89 0.35 -7.67 -22.77
CA GLY A 89 0.40 -7.27 -24.19
C GLY A 89 -0.04 -5.83 -24.48
N SER A 90 -0.70 -5.15 -23.53
CA SER A 90 -1.06 -3.72 -23.62
C SER A 90 0.04 -2.78 -23.10
N GLY A 91 1.16 -3.32 -22.64
CA GLY A 91 2.26 -2.58 -22.01
C GLY A 91 1.98 -2.14 -20.57
N THR A 92 0.93 -2.66 -19.93
CA THR A 92 0.71 -2.46 -18.49
C THR A 92 1.68 -3.35 -17.72
N ARG A 93 2.37 -2.79 -16.73
CA ARG A 93 3.29 -3.53 -15.86
C ARG A 93 2.73 -3.59 -14.44
N PHE A 94 2.93 -4.70 -13.75
CA PHE A 94 2.54 -4.82 -12.34
C PHE A 94 3.42 -5.80 -11.56
N ILE A 95 3.40 -5.68 -10.23
CA ILE A 95 3.98 -6.60 -9.26
C ILE A 95 3.02 -6.82 -8.11
N PHE A 96 3.21 -7.91 -7.37
CA PHE A 96 2.63 -8.11 -6.05
C PHE A 96 3.71 -7.98 -4.96
N THR A 97 3.32 -7.41 -3.83
CA THR A 97 4.12 -7.28 -2.62
C THR A 97 3.20 -7.40 -1.40
N GLU A 98 3.77 -7.28 -0.21
CA GLU A 98 3.00 -7.30 1.03
C GLU A 98 3.22 -6.02 1.81
N ASP A 99 2.15 -5.52 2.41
CA ASP A 99 2.27 -4.48 3.42
C ASP A 99 2.82 -5.05 4.76
N PRO A 100 3.14 -4.20 5.74
CA PRO A 100 3.74 -4.65 7.00
C PRO A 100 2.86 -5.59 7.85
N ASP A 101 1.57 -5.66 7.56
CA ASP A 101 0.57 -6.47 8.24
C ASP A 101 0.10 -7.65 7.36
N LYS A 102 0.80 -7.91 6.24
CA LYS A 102 0.61 -9.03 5.30
C LYS A 102 -0.61 -8.92 4.39
N TYR A 103 -1.15 -7.72 4.21
CA TYR A 103 -2.05 -7.49 3.08
C TYR A 103 -1.29 -7.60 1.77
N GLU A 104 -1.81 -8.39 0.84
CA GLU A 104 -1.30 -8.41 -0.52
C GLU A 104 -1.61 -7.08 -1.22
N ILE A 105 -0.58 -6.51 -1.83
CA ILE A 105 -0.62 -5.23 -2.52
C ILE A 105 -0.17 -5.41 -3.96
N GLU A 106 -1.06 -5.13 -4.91
CA GLU A 106 -0.73 -5.04 -6.33
C GLU A 106 -0.31 -3.60 -6.65
N LEU A 107 0.89 -3.42 -7.19
CA LEU A 107 1.33 -2.14 -7.73
C LEU A 107 1.35 -2.22 -9.25
N MET A 108 0.61 -1.35 -9.91
CA MET A 108 0.47 -1.37 -11.36
C MET A 108 0.79 -0.03 -12.01
N GLN A 109 1.37 -0.06 -13.20
CA GLN A 109 1.63 1.11 -14.04
C GLN A 109 1.08 0.85 -15.44
N TYR A 110 0.12 1.67 -15.87
CA TYR A 110 -0.39 1.61 -17.25
C TYR A 110 0.68 2.05 -18.24
N SER A 111 0.60 1.54 -19.47
CA SER A 111 1.37 2.08 -20.58
C SER A 111 1.04 3.56 -20.75
N LYS A 112 2.07 4.38 -20.99
CA LYS A 112 1.88 5.80 -21.30
C LYS A 112 1.09 5.88 -22.61
N LYS A 113 -0.10 6.50 -22.55
CA LYS A 113 -0.88 6.83 -23.75
C LYS A 113 -0.18 7.88 -24.58
#